data_AF-A0A3P6UQV3-F1
#
_entry.id   AF-A0A3P6UQV3-F1
#
_cell.length_a   1.000
_cell.length_b   1.000
_cell.length_c   1.000
_cell.angle_alpha   90.00
_cell.angle_beta   90.00
_cell.angle_gamma   90.00
#
_symmetry.space_group_name_H-M   'P 1'
#
loop_
_entity.id
_entity.type
_entity.pdbx_description
1 polymer ?
#
loop_
_entity_poly.entity_id
_entity_poly.type
_entity_poly.pdbx_seq_one_letter_code
_entity_poly.pdbx_strand_id
1 'polypeptide(L)'
;MNTPKYGTKYPIRSNCSSNNTNCVIDDYTAPPENDCCTNCSAPCRFRYIRKTSQKSDQGHEVDPICNNELMKQIIDKQTDDDINKSKIRIERTLRWFLGQLFGVICGNGDFAYIIQTKDFCQHRKGNITCYIFRPY
;
A
#
# COMPACT_ATOMS: atom_id res chain seq x y z
N MET A 1 -1.19 -24.92 20.61
CA MET A 1 -0.55 -24.36 19.40
C MET A 1 -1.44 -24.70 18.22
N ASN A 2 -2.26 -23.77 17.74
CA ASN A 2 -3.11 -23.97 16.56
C ASN A 2 -2.94 -22.76 15.63
N THR A 3 -2.40 -22.98 14.45
CA THR A 3 -2.49 -22.06 13.30
C THR A 3 -3.67 -22.49 12.43
N PRO A 4 -4.48 -21.55 11.89
CA PRO A 4 -5.24 -21.82 10.68
C PRO A 4 -4.53 -21.24 9.48
N LYS A 5 -4.30 -22.13 8.52
CA LYS A 5 -3.87 -21.88 7.15
C LYS A 5 -4.87 -20.97 6.44
N TYR A 6 -4.38 -20.05 5.61
CA TYR A 6 -5.09 -19.62 4.41
C TYR A 6 -4.10 -19.55 3.24
N GLY A 7 -4.06 -20.63 2.48
CA GLY A 7 -3.56 -20.59 1.12
C GLY A 7 -4.75 -20.33 0.20
N THR A 8 -4.67 -19.28 -0.61
CA THR A 8 -5.70 -19.01 -1.62
C THR A 8 -5.09 -19.19 -3.00
N LYS A 9 -5.27 -20.38 -3.56
CA LYS A 9 -5.07 -20.63 -5.00
C LYS A 9 -6.30 -20.10 -5.72
N TYR A 10 -6.14 -19.13 -6.61
CA TYR A 10 -7.27 -18.64 -7.41
C TYR A 10 -7.40 -19.44 -8.72
N PRO A 11 -8.59 -19.95 -9.06
CA PRO A 11 -8.85 -20.58 -10.34
C PRO A 11 -9.06 -19.51 -11.43
N ILE A 12 -8.37 -19.66 -12.56
CA ILE A 12 -8.59 -18.84 -13.76
C ILE A 12 -9.73 -19.45 -14.58
N ARG A 13 -10.86 -18.75 -14.70
CA ARG A 13 -11.88 -19.06 -15.71
C ARG A 13 -11.55 -18.31 -17.00
N SER A 14 -11.38 -19.04 -18.09
CA SER A 14 -11.29 -18.52 -19.46
C SER A 14 -12.69 -18.31 -20.01
N ASN A 15 -12.97 -17.15 -20.59
CA ASN A 15 -13.98 -16.97 -21.63
C ASN A 15 -13.70 -15.67 -22.40
N CYS A 16 -13.02 -15.79 -23.55
CA CYS A 16 -13.12 -14.84 -24.64
C CYS A 16 -13.35 -15.65 -25.92
N SER A 17 -14.38 -15.26 -26.68
CA SER A 17 -14.79 -15.85 -27.93
C SER A 17 -13.77 -15.53 -29.03
N SER A 18 -13.42 -16.53 -29.85
CA SER A 18 -12.62 -16.37 -31.05
C SER A 18 -13.21 -15.29 -31.98
N ASN A 19 -12.32 -14.49 -32.58
CA ASN A 19 -12.55 -13.62 -33.76
C ASN A 19 -12.51 -12.10 -33.54
N ASN A 20 -11.46 -11.54 -32.92
CA ASN A 20 -10.94 -10.24 -33.38
C ASN A 20 -9.47 -10.05 -33.00
N THR A 21 -8.66 -9.65 -33.98
CA THR A 21 -7.20 -9.64 -34.00
C THR A 21 -6.54 -8.40 -33.37
N ASN A 22 -7.27 -7.57 -32.64
CA ASN A 22 -6.72 -6.34 -32.06
C ASN A 22 -6.99 -6.26 -30.55
N CYS A 23 -6.16 -6.94 -29.76
CA CYS A 23 -6.06 -6.69 -28.32
C CYS A 23 -4.79 -5.86 -28.07
N VAL A 24 -4.97 -4.59 -27.66
CA VAL A 24 -3.87 -3.71 -27.27
C VAL A 24 -3.28 -4.21 -25.95
N ILE A 25 -1.98 -4.54 -25.96
CA ILE A 25 -1.20 -4.84 -24.76
C ILE A 25 -0.82 -3.48 -24.16
N ASP A 26 -1.61 -3.00 -23.21
CA ASP A 26 -1.20 -1.89 -22.36
C ASP A 26 -0.30 -2.45 -21.24
N ASP A 27 0.59 -1.68 -20.61
CA ASP A 27 1.49 -2.08 -19.49
C ASP A 27 0.89 -1.56 -18.16
N TYR A 28 0.48 -2.43 -17.23
CA TYR A 28 -0.26 -2.00 -16.02
C TYR A 28 0.76 -1.93 -14.91
N THR A 29 1.26 -0.73 -14.69
CA THR A 29 1.68 -0.33 -13.36
C THR A 29 0.47 -0.49 -12.45
N ALA A 30 0.51 -1.45 -11.53
CA ALA A 30 -0.53 -1.58 -10.52
C ALA A 30 -0.71 -0.21 -9.84
N PRO A 31 -1.93 0.32 -9.75
CA PRO A 31 -2.15 1.52 -8.96
C PRO A 31 -1.65 1.23 -7.54
N PRO A 32 -1.04 2.22 -6.86
CA PRO A 32 -0.64 2.05 -5.47
C PRO A 32 -1.87 1.58 -4.67
N GLU A 33 -1.70 0.54 -3.84
CA GLU A 33 -2.78 -0.20 -3.17
C GLU A 33 -3.63 0.62 -2.16
N ASN A 34 -3.57 1.94 -2.20
CA ASN A 34 -4.16 2.82 -1.18
C ASN A 34 -5.42 3.60 -1.59
N ASP A 35 -6.16 3.13 -2.60
CA ASP A 35 -7.41 3.76 -3.03
C ASP A 35 -8.69 3.08 -2.51
N CYS A 36 -8.69 2.76 -1.20
CA CYS A 36 -9.88 2.38 -0.40
C CYS A 36 -10.33 0.91 -0.49
N CYS A 37 -10.01 0.13 0.56
CA CYS A 37 -10.67 -1.15 0.90
C CYS A 37 -10.82 -1.42 2.41
N THR A 38 -10.66 -0.42 3.27
CA THR A 38 -10.54 -0.67 4.72
C THR A 38 -11.85 -0.61 5.50
N ASN A 39 -12.98 -0.20 4.91
CA ASN A 39 -14.22 0.03 5.67
C ASN A 39 -15.55 -0.25 4.93
N CYS A 40 -15.55 -1.02 3.84
CA CYS A 40 -16.79 -1.36 3.13
C CYS A 40 -17.52 -2.57 3.76
N SER A 41 -18.85 -2.51 3.87
CA SER A 41 -19.69 -3.64 4.34
C SER A 41 -19.64 -4.87 3.43
N ALA A 42 -19.13 -4.72 2.20
CA ALA A 42 -18.86 -5.80 1.26
C ALA A 42 -17.39 -5.73 0.80
N PRO A 43 -16.72 -6.87 0.57
CA PRO A 43 -15.33 -6.90 0.13
C PRO A 43 -15.17 -6.21 -1.24
N CYS A 44 -14.08 -5.49 -1.42
CA CYS A 44 -13.74 -4.83 -2.68
C CYS A 44 -13.80 -5.81 -3.85
N ARG A 45 -14.56 -5.45 -4.88
CA ARG A 45 -14.62 -6.19 -6.16
C ARG A 45 -13.64 -5.56 -7.15
N PHE A 46 -12.42 -6.04 -7.15
CA PHE A 46 -11.41 -5.66 -8.16
C PHE A 46 -11.81 -6.22 -9.53
N ARG A 47 -12.02 -5.35 -10.52
CA ARG A 47 -12.12 -5.75 -11.93
C ARG A 47 -10.70 -5.89 -12.50
N TYR A 48 -10.18 -7.11 -12.52
CA TYR A 48 -8.87 -7.40 -13.11
C TYR A 48 -8.92 -7.36 -14.64
N ILE A 49 -8.19 -6.42 -15.24
CA ILE A 49 -7.85 -6.42 -16.67
C ILE A 49 -6.50 -7.16 -16.80
N ARG A 50 -6.47 -8.30 -17.50
CA ARG A 50 -5.28 -9.17 -17.59
C ARG A 50 -4.23 -8.57 -18.54
N LYS A 51 -2.96 -8.49 -18.11
CA LYS A 51 -1.80 -8.23 -18.97
C LYS A 51 -0.86 -9.42 -18.97
N THR A 52 -0.39 -9.79 -20.15
CA THR A 52 0.41 -11.00 -20.41
C THR A 52 1.81 -10.62 -20.87
N SER A 53 2.82 -10.78 -20.02
CA SER A 53 4.15 -11.26 -20.41
C SER A 53 4.98 -11.61 -19.18
N GLN A 54 5.56 -12.81 -19.19
CA GLN A 54 6.36 -13.38 -18.11
C GLN A 54 7.82 -12.89 -18.21
N LYS A 55 8.33 -12.30 -17.13
CA LYS A 55 9.73 -12.44 -16.72
C LYS A 55 9.73 -12.92 -15.28
N SER A 56 10.38 -14.06 -15.05
CA SER A 56 10.65 -14.62 -13.73
C SER A 56 11.68 -13.74 -13.02
N ASP A 57 11.22 -12.62 -12.48
CA ASP A 57 11.98 -11.92 -11.45
C ASP A 57 11.82 -12.74 -10.16
N GLN A 58 12.90 -13.03 -9.45
CA GLN A 58 12.81 -13.56 -8.10
C GLN A 58 12.24 -12.42 -7.23
N GLY A 59 10.92 -12.28 -7.27
CA GLY A 59 10.19 -11.19 -6.64
C GLY A 59 10.50 -11.21 -5.16
N HIS A 60 11.26 -10.21 -4.72
CA HIS A 60 11.32 -9.88 -3.31
C HIS A 60 9.88 -9.53 -2.90
N GLU A 61 9.32 -10.26 -1.96
CA GLU A 61 7.98 -9.99 -1.44
C GLU A 61 8.07 -8.66 -0.67
N VAL A 62 7.74 -7.56 -1.35
CA VAL A 62 7.67 -6.24 -0.73
C VAL A 62 6.27 -6.12 -0.14
N ASP A 63 6.19 -5.91 1.18
CA ASP A 63 4.93 -5.63 1.85
C ASP A 63 4.33 -4.35 1.22
N PRO A 64 3.14 -4.45 0.61
CA PRO A 64 2.53 -3.33 -0.09
C PRO A 64 2.01 -2.24 0.86
N ILE A 65 2.00 -2.48 2.17
CA ILE A 65 1.58 -1.55 3.22
C ILE A 65 2.80 -0.82 3.79
N CYS A 66 3.90 -1.54 4.03
CA CYS A 66 5.09 -0.96 4.64
C CYS A 66 6.35 -1.70 4.26
N ASN A 67 7.28 -1.00 3.59
CA ASN A 67 8.57 -1.57 3.21
C ASN A 67 9.75 -1.09 4.07
N ASN A 68 9.45 -0.38 5.17
CA ASN A 68 10.46 0.18 6.08
C ASN A 68 10.04 0.10 7.56
N GLU A 69 10.60 -0.88 8.28
CA GLU A 69 10.36 -1.10 9.71
C GLU A 69 10.70 0.10 10.61
N LEU A 70 11.71 0.92 10.27
CA LEU A 70 12.05 2.10 11.05
C LEU A 70 10.91 3.12 11.00
N MET A 71 10.34 3.34 9.81
CA MET A 71 9.19 4.23 9.64
C MET A 71 7.99 3.74 10.45
N LYS A 72 7.72 2.42 10.44
CA LYS A 72 6.66 1.80 11.25
C LYS A 72 6.83 2.09 12.73
N GLN A 73 8.04 1.89 13.26
CA GLN A 73 8.36 2.16 14.67
C GLN A 73 8.23 3.65 15.03
N ILE A 74 8.59 4.55 14.12
CA ILE A 74 8.43 5.99 14.33
C ILE A 74 6.94 6.36 14.38
N ILE A 75 6.12 5.84 13.47
CA ILE A 75 4.65 6.04 13.53
C ILE A 75 4.14 5.57 14.89
N ASP A 76 4.50 4.35 15.29
CA ASP A 76 4.00 3.76 16.54
C ASP A 76 4.39 4.59 17.77
N LYS A 77 5.62 5.11 17.82
CA LYS A 77 6.12 5.91 18.95
C LYS A 77 5.61 7.34 18.98
N GLN A 78 5.52 8.00 17.82
CA GLN A 78 5.27 9.45 17.74
C GLN A 78 3.80 9.81 17.55
N THR A 79 2.94 8.83 17.23
CA THR A 79 1.50 9.06 17.09
C THR A 79 0.82 9.13 18.47
N ASP A 80 0.07 10.20 18.70
CA ASP A 80 -0.80 10.46 19.85
C ASP A 80 -2.14 11.06 19.40
N ASP A 81 -3.02 11.41 20.34
CA ASP A 81 -4.37 11.90 20.04
C ASP A 81 -4.39 13.23 19.25
N ASP A 82 -3.29 14.00 19.24
CA ASP A 82 -3.15 15.23 18.46
C ASP A 82 -2.48 14.92 17.11
N ILE A 83 -3.31 14.61 16.10
CA ILE A 83 -2.88 14.28 14.73
C ILE A 83 -1.96 15.37 14.15
N ASN A 84 -2.22 16.64 14.43
CA ASN A 84 -1.43 17.74 13.89
C ASN A 84 -0.02 17.77 14.49
N LYS A 85 0.10 17.59 15.80
CA LYS A 85 1.41 17.46 16.45
C LYS A 85 2.11 16.17 16.06
N SER A 86 1.38 15.06 15.94
CA SER A 86 1.90 13.77 15.50
C SER A 86 2.60 13.85 14.14
N LYS A 87 1.98 14.48 13.13
CA LYS A 87 2.61 14.71 11.81
C LYS A 87 3.95 15.43 11.92
N ILE A 88 4.00 16.50 12.70
CA ILE A 88 5.21 17.32 12.88
C ILE A 88 6.31 16.54 13.61
N ARG A 89 5.95 15.76 14.64
CA ARG A 89 6.91 14.94 15.36
C ARG A 89 7.49 13.83 14.49
N ILE A 90 6.64 13.09 13.79
CA ILE A 90 7.06 12.02 12.87
C ILE A 90 8.03 12.57 11.82
N GLU A 91 7.67 13.69 11.16
CA GLU A 91 8.50 14.31 10.13
C GLU A 91 9.88 14.70 10.68
N ARG A 92 9.91 15.39 11.82
CA ARG A 92 11.16 15.80 12.48
C ARG A 92 12.02 14.61 12.90
N THR A 93 11.40 13.56 13.45
CA THR A 93 12.09 12.35 13.87
C THR A 93 12.70 11.63 12.67
N LEU A 94 11.95 11.46 11.57
CA LEU A 94 12.47 10.87 10.34
C LEU A 94 13.64 11.66 9.77
N ARG A 95 13.49 12.99 9.69
CA ARG A 95 14.55 13.88 9.20
C ARG A 95 15.82 13.75 10.03
N TRP A 96 15.67 13.61 11.35
CA TRP A 96 16.80 13.44 12.26
C TRP A 96 17.51 12.08 12.09
N PHE A 97 16.75 10.98 11.96
CA PHE A 97 17.32 9.63 11.83
C PHE A 97 17.87 9.33 10.43
N LEU A 98 17.20 9.80 9.37
CA LEU A 98 17.47 9.41 7.98
C LEU A 98 18.13 10.54 7.16
N GLY A 99 18.19 11.76 7.69
CA GLY A 99 18.82 12.91 7.01
C GLY A 99 18.12 13.34 5.73
N GLN A 100 16.85 12.96 5.54
CA GLN A 100 16.07 13.19 4.32
C GLN A 100 14.70 13.80 4.66
N LEU A 101 14.07 14.40 3.65
CA LEU A 101 12.70 14.93 3.78
C LEU A 101 11.69 13.82 3.49
N PHE A 102 10.65 13.76 4.32
CA PHE A 102 9.56 12.81 4.19
C PHE A 102 8.22 13.53 4.23
N GLY A 103 7.28 13.04 3.42
CA GLY A 103 5.88 13.39 3.55
C GLY A 103 5.23 12.54 4.64
N VAL A 104 4.36 13.15 5.44
CA VAL A 104 3.60 12.46 6.49
C VAL A 104 2.13 12.84 6.38
N ILE A 105 1.28 11.85 6.15
CA ILE A 105 -0.17 11.99 6.17
C ILE A 105 -0.67 11.19 7.37
N CYS A 106 -1.48 11.80 8.23
CA CYS A 106 -2.16 11.11 9.32
C CYS A 106 -3.60 11.57 9.38
N GLY A 107 -4.51 10.65 9.70
CA GLY A 107 -5.93 10.96 9.80
C GLY A 107 -6.69 9.95 10.64
N ASN A 108 -7.87 10.38 11.06
CA ASN A 108 -8.88 9.54 11.69
C ASN A 108 -9.99 9.31 10.68
N GLY A 109 -10.40 8.05 10.49
CA GLY A 109 -11.35 7.67 9.46
C GLY A 109 -10.71 7.42 8.11
N ASP A 110 -11.52 7.44 7.06
CA ASP A 110 -11.14 7.01 5.72
C ASP A 110 -10.70 8.20 4.85
N PHE A 111 -9.51 8.10 4.25
CA PHE A 111 -8.99 9.06 3.27
C PHE A 111 -8.27 8.28 2.16
N ALA A 112 -8.37 8.76 0.92
CA ALA A 112 -7.77 8.14 -0.25
C ALA A 112 -6.72 9.08 -0.87
N TYR A 113 -5.63 8.50 -1.37
CA TYR A 113 -4.52 9.25 -1.97
C TYR A 113 -3.68 8.34 -2.88
N ILE A 114 -3.15 8.93 -3.95
CA ILE A 114 -2.22 8.28 -4.87
C ILE A 114 -0.87 8.97 -4.76
N ILE A 115 0.17 8.20 -4.43
CA ILE A 115 1.54 8.69 -4.32
C ILE A 115 2.46 7.68 -5.00
N GLN A 116 3.34 8.16 -5.87
CA GLN A 116 4.43 7.36 -6.42
C GLN A 116 5.67 7.57 -5.53
N THR A 117 6.20 6.49 -4.96
CA THR A 117 7.38 6.53 -4.09
C THR A 117 8.03 5.15 -4.03
N LYS A 118 9.31 5.10 -3.63
CA LYS A 118 10.04 3.85 -3.39
C LYS A 118 10.09 3.47 -1.91
N ASP A 119 10.15 4.44 -1.01
CA ASP A 119 10.26 4.23 0.43
C ASP A 119 8.98 4.71 1.10
N PHE A 120 8.24 3.79 1.72
CA PHE A 120 6.97 4.11 2.33
C PHE A 120 6.61 3.19 3.50
N CYS A 121 5.74 3.69 4.37
CA CYS A 121 5.13 2.86 5.39
C CYS A 121 3.80 3.43 5.85
N GLN A 122 2.78 2.58 5.82
CA GLN A 122 1.51 2.80 6.49
C GLN A 122 1.49 2.02 7.82
N HIS A 123 1.11 2.68 8.91
CA HIS A 123 0.88 2.01 10.20
C HIS A 123 -0.27 2.68 10.94
N ARG A 124 -1.03 1.87 11.67
CA ARG A 124 -2.19 2.30 12.43
C ARG A 124 -1.93 2.12 13.92
N LYS A 125 -2.14 3.20 14.69
CA LYS A 125 -2.09 3.19 16.16
C LYS A 125 -3.46 3.62 16.69
N GLY A 126 -4.19 2.67 17.26
CA GLY A 126 -5.56 2.90 17.72
C GLY A 126 -6.51 3.22 16.56
N ASN A 127 -7.04 4.45 16.52
CA ASN A 127 -7.93 4.96 15.47
C ASN A 127 -7.24 5.91 14.47
N ILE A 128 -5.94 6.20 14.67
CA ILE A 128 -5.16 7.07 13.79
C ILE A 128 -4.36 6.18 12.84
N THR A 129 -4.50 6.42 11.54
CA THR A 129 -3.65 5.80 10.51
C THR A 129 -2.71 6.85 9.97
N CYS A 130 -1.41 6.54 9.95
CA CYS A 130 -0.40 7.40 9.37
C CYS A 130 0.29 6.69 8.20
N TYR A 131 0.70 7.50 7.23
CA TYR A 131 1.44 7.10 6.06
C TYR A 131 2.66 8.02 5.90
N ILE A 132 3.83 7.41 5.84
CA ILE A 132 5.11 8.08 5.57
C ILE A 132 5.53 7.68 4.16
N PHE A 133 6.05 8.64 3.41
CA PHE A 133 6.64 8.38 2.11
C PHE A 133 7.77 9.34 1.81
N ARG A 134 8.69 8.90 0.97
CA ARG A 134 9.73 9.78 0.41
C ARG A 134 9.21 10.44 -0.89
N PRO A 135 9.12 11.77 -0.97
CA PRO A 135 8.87 12.44 -2.23
C PRO A 135 10.10 12.29 -3.15
N TYR A 136 9.87 12.23 -4.46
CA TYR A 136 10.95 12.26 -5.46
C TYR A 136 11.68 13.60 -5.47
#